data_AF-T0LV88-F1
#
_entry.id   AF-T0LV88-F1
#
_cell.length_a   1.000
_cell.length_b   1.000
_cell.length_c   1.000
_cell.angle_alpha   90.00
_cell.angle_beta   90.00
_cell.angle_gamma   90.00
#
_symmetry.space_group_name_H-M   'P 1'
#
loop_
_entity.id
_entity.type
_entity.pdbx_description
1 polymer ?
#
loop_
_entity_poly.entity_id
_entity_poly.type
_entity_poly.pdbx_seq_one_letter_code
_entity_poly.pdbx_strand_id
1 'polypeptide(L)' 'GKTDAIEIGKKFLNFPFLRFIAVDDEVIRRSQALREKYNLKPRDSIHLSCAIERNIFKIITDDADFDEIKEIQRIPIRR' A
#
# COMPACT_ATOMS: atom_id res chain seq x y z
N GLY A 1 11.09 3.21 22.79
CA GLY A 1 10.70 4.53 23.32
C GLY A 1 10.71 5.60 22.23
N LYS A 2 10.36 6.86 22.54
CA LYS A 2 10.27 7.98 21.57
C LYS A 2 11.54 8.16 20.72
N THR A 3 12.71 8.01 21.33
CA THR A 3 14.01 8.10 20.64
C THR A 3 14.17 7.01 19.59
N ASP A 4 13.83 5.76 19.93
CA ASP A 4 13.90 4.63 19.00
C ASP A 4 12.94 4.82 17.81
N ALA A 5 11.76 5.39 18.03
CA ALA A 5 10.81 5.68 16.95
C ALA A 5 11.36 6.71 15.95
N ILE A 6 12.06 7.75 16.43
CA ILE A 6 12.70 8.76 15.58
C ILE A 6 13.83 8.12 14.77
N GLU A 7 14.64 7.26 15.39
CA GLU A 7 15.75 6.58 14.71
C GLU A 7 15.26 5.60 13.64
N ILE A 8 14.23 4.81 13.95
CA ILE A 8 13.61 3.88 13.00
C ILE A 8 12.98 4.65 11.82
N GLY A 9 12.31 5.78 12.09
CA GLY A 9 11.79 6.65 11.05
C GLY A 9 12.89 7.14 10.10
N LYS A 10 14.03 7.59 10.65
CA LYS A 10 15.20 7.98 9.84
C LYS A 10 15.74 6.83 8.99
N LYS A 11 15.83 5.62 9.54
CA LYS A 11 16.28 4.43 8.80
C LYS A 11 15.31 4.07 7.66
N PHE A 12 14.02 4.13 7.92
CA PHE A 12 12.98 3.85 6.92
C PHE A 12 13.02 4.84 5.74
N LEU A 13 13.12 6.15 6.04
CA LEU A 13 13.17 7.19 5.01
C LEU A 13 14.45 7.14 4.15
N ASN A 14 15.55 6.61 4.70
CA ASN A 14 16.83 6.45 4.01
C ASN A 14 17.06 5.02 3.49
N PHE A 15 16.04 4.17 3.47
CA PHE A 15 16.20 2.78 3.04
C PHE A 15 16.60 2.72 1.56
N PRO A 16 17.70 2.04 1.20
CA PRO A 16 18.19 2.05 -0.18
C PRO A 16 17.18 1.38 -1.11
N PHE A 17 17.00 1.97 -2.29
CA PHE A 17 16.07 1.49 -3.32
C PHE A 17 14.57 1.51 -2.93
N LEU A 18 14.20 2.12 -1.80
CA LEU A 18 12.81 2.41 -1.48
C LEU A 18 12.34 3.63 -2.27
N ARG A 19 11.19 3.52 -2.94
CA ARG A 19 10.54 4.63 -3.65
C ARG A 19 9.20 4.95 -3.01
N PHE A 20 9.00 6.21 -2.66
CA PHE A 20 7.72 6.71 -2.19
C PHE A 20 6.82 7.06 -3.38
N ILE A 21 5.57 6.63 -3.32
CA ILE A 21 4.54 6.99 -4.29
C ILE A 21 3.70 8.11 -3.65
N ALA A 22 3.60 9.24 -4.34
CA ALA A 22 2.75 10.35 -3.91
C ALA A 22 1.27 9.96 -4.05
N VAL A 23 0.44 10.45 -3.13
CA VAL A 23 -1.01 10.33 -3.21
C VAL A 23 -1.53 11.65 -3.74
N ASP A 24 -2.13 11.63 -4.93
CA ASP A 24 -2.78 12.78 -5.55
C ASP A 24 -4.31 12.58 -5.62
N ASP A 25 -5.01 13.56 -6.18
CA ASP A 25 -6.47 13.53 -6.27
C ASP A 25 -6.99 12.35 -7.09
N GLU A 26 -6.23 11.86 -8.06
CA GLU A 26 -6.62 10.72 -8.88
C GLU A 26 -6.51 9.42 -8.08
N VAL A 27 -5.43 9.27 -7.29
CA VAL A 27 -5.31 8.17 -6.33
C VAL A 27 -6.49 8.17 -5.36
N ILE A 28 -6.88 9.33 -4.84
CA ILE A 28 -8.00 9.46 -3.89
C ILE A 28 -9.34 9.10 -4.54
N ARG A 29 -9.62 9.60 -5.75
CA ARG A 29 -10.86 9.25 -6.49
C ARG A 29 -10.96 7.76 -6.75
N ARG A 30 -9.88 7.14 -7.23
CA ARG A 30 -9.84 5.69 -7.49
C ARG A 30 -9.92 4.87 -6.19
N SER A 31 -9.30 5.35 -5.11
CA SER A 31 -9.41 4.73 -3.79
C SER A 31 -10.87 4.66 -3.33
N GLN A 32 -11.67 5.72 -3.51
CA GLN A 32 -13.10 5.69 -3.19
C GLN A 32 -13.85 4.60 -3.98
N ALA A 33 -13.63 4.50 -5.29
CA ALA A 33 -14.26 3.46 -6.12
C ALA A 33 -13.84 2.04 -5.69
N LEU A 34 -12.58 1.84 -5.32
CA LEU A 34 -12.08 0.55 -4.82
C LEU A 34 -12.69 0.18 -3.46
N ARG A 35 -12.91 1.16 -2.57
CA ARG A 35 -13.62 0.93 -1.30
C ARG A 35 -15.03 0.46 -1.55
N GLU A 36 -15.75 1.07 -2.47
CA GLU A 36 -17.12 0.68 -2.81
C GLU A 36 -17.17 -0.71 -3.44
N LYS A 37 -16.19 -1.04 -4.30
CA LYS A 37 -16.12 -2.33 -5.00
C LYS A 37 -15.75 -3.51 -4.09
N TYR A 38 -14.82 -3.30 -3.16
CA TYR A 38 -14.17 -4.37 -2.38
C TYR A 38 -14.36 -4.22 -0.87
N ASN A 39 -15.12 -3.22 -0.40
CA ASN A 39 -15.32 -2.91 1.01
C ASN A 39 -14.00 -2.74 1.81
N LEU A 40 -12.94 -2.26 1.15
CA LEU A 40 -11.62 -2.11 1.74
C LEU A 40 -11.60 -1.05 2.84
N LYS A 41 -10.65 -1.13 3.78
CA LYS A 41 -10.36 -0.05 4.73
C LYS A 41 -9.72 1.15 4.01
N PRO A 42 -9.79 2.38 4.57
CA PRO A 42 -9.38 3.58 3.82
C PRO A 42 -7.93 3.51 3.36
N ARG A 43 -7.03 3.16 4.27
CA ARG A 43 -5.60 2.98 3.98
C ARG A 43 -5.35 1.93 2.88
N ASP A 44 -6.02 0.78 2.98
CA ASP A 44 -5.76 -0.35 2.09
C ASP A 44 -6.21 -0.02 0.65
N SER A 45 -7.32 0.71 0.51
CA SER A 45 -7.76 1.23 -0.79
C SER A 45 -6.85 2.31 -1.38
N ILE A 46 -6.21 3.15 -0.57
CA ILE A 46 -5.21 4.13 -1.03
C ILE A 46 -3.97 3.39 -1.52
N HIS A 47 -3.47 2.40 -0.77
CA HIS A 47 -2.33 1.58 -1.20
C HIS A 47 -2.61 0.86 -2.52
N LEU A 48 -3.79 0.25 -2.66
CA LEU A 48 -4.18 -0.42 -3.90
C LEU A 48 -4.28 0.58 -5.07
N SER A 49 -4.88 1.75 -4.83
CA SER A 49 -4.98 2.80 -5.84
C SER A 49 -3.62 3.28 -6.34
N CYS A 50 -2.67 3.53 -5.43
CA CYS A 50 -1.28 3.86 -5.76
C CYS A 50 -0.60 2.76 -6.59
N ALA A 51 -0.81 1.49 -6.21
CA ALA A 51 -0.21 0.36 -6.89
C ALA A 51 -0.72 0.25 -8.34
N ILE A 52 -2.04 0.31 -8.53
CA ILE A 52 -2.68 0.25 -9.85
C ILE A 52 -2.22 1.40 -10.75
N GLU A 53 -2.16 2.62 -10.23
CA GLU A 53 -1.71 3.79 -10.99
C GLU A 53 -0.28 3.65 -11.53
N ARG A 54 0.57 2.95 -10.80
CA ARG A 54 1.96 2.67 -11.18
C ARG A 54 2.14 1.34 -11.90
N ASN A 55 1.05 0.69 -12.32
CA ASN A 55 1.05 -0.65 -12.94
C ASN A 55 1.76 -1.70 -12.08
N ILE A 56 1.64 -1.59 -10.75
CA ILE A 56 2.19 -2.53 -9.78
C ILE A 56 1.06 -3.49 -9.40
N PHE A 57 1.15 -4.72 -9.92
CA PHE A 57 0.12 -5.75 -9.72
C PHE A 57 0.52 -6.81 -8.68
N LYS A 58 1.61 -6.60 -7.95
CA LYS A 58 2.10 -7.53 -6.91
C LYS A 58 2.24 -6.75 -5.61
N ILE A 59 1.53 -7.18 -4.57
CA ILE A 59 1.54 -6.53 -3.27
C ILE A 59 2.06 -7.52 -2.23
N ILE A 60 3.13 -7.14 -1.52
CA ILE A 60 3.64 -7.90 -0.40
C ILE A 60 2.85 -7.51 0.85
N THR A 61 2.06 -8.44 1.39
CA THR A 61 1.28 -8.23 2.62
C THR A 61 0.83 -9.56 3.22
N ASP A 62 0.76 -9.61 4.56
CA ASP A 62 0.17 -10.72 5.30
C ASP A 62 -1.35 -10.61 5.45
N ASP A 63 -1.95 -9.50 4.99
CA ASP A 63 -3.39 -9.29 4.99
C ASP A 63 -4.09 -10.12 3.91
N ALA A 64 -4.79 -11.17 4.32
CA ALA A 64 -5.49 -12.10 3.42
C ALA A 64 -6.69 -11.47 2.71
N ASP A 65 -7.21 -10.32 3.18
CA ASP A 65 -8.31 -9.62 2.51
C ASP A 65 -7.94 -9.19 1.07
N PHE A 66 -6.63 -9.09 0.78
CA PHE A 66 -6.11 -8.77 -0.56
C PHE A 66 -6.20 -9.95 -1.56
N ASP A 67 -6.49 -11.17 -1.11
CA ASP A 67 -6.65 -12.33 -1.98
C ASP A 67 -7.93 -12.23 -2.85
N GLU A 68 -8.91 -11.42 -2.46
CA GLU A 68 -10.17 -11.22 -3.18
C GLU A 68 -10.10 -10.12 -4.28
N ILE A 69 -8.98 -9.39 -4.33
CA ILE A 69 -8.80 -8.23 -5.22
C ILE A 69 -8.27 -8.71 -6.58
N LYS A 70 -9.01 -8.43 -7.65
CA LYS A 70 -8.75 -9.03 -8.98
C LYS A 70 -7.61 -8.35 -9.72
N GLU A 71 -7.34 -7.09 -9.40
CA GLU A 71 -6.35 -6.25 -10.07
C GLU A 71 -4.91 -6.56 -9.65
N ILE A 72 -4.73 -7.29 -8.54
CA ILE A 72 -3.41 -7.55 -7.95
C ILE A 72 -3.25 -9.02 -7.55
N GLN A 73 -2.01 -9.41 -7.34
CA GLN A 73 -1.61 -10.67 -6.73
C GLN A 73 -1.00 -10.37 -5.35
N ARG A 74 -1.55 -10.99 -4.30
CA ARG A 74 -0.93 -10.95 -2.97
C ARG A 74 0.29 -11.86 -2.92
N ILE A 75 1.35 -11.38 -2.28
CA ILE A 75 2.55 -12.15 -1.94
C ILE A 75 2.67 -12.13 -0.40
N PRO A 76 2.43 -13.25 0.29
CA PRO A 76 2.62 -13.32 1.73
C PRO A 76 4.08 -13.12 2.11
N ILE A 77 4.33 -12.53 3.28
CA ILE A 77 5.69 -12.37 3.81
C ILE A 77 6.14 -13.74 4.29
N ARG A 78 7.08 -14.36 3.55
CA ARG A 78 7.75 -15.58 4.03
C ARG A 78 8.80 -15.15 5.06
N ARG A 79 8.64 -15.62 6.29
CA ARG A 79 9.67 -15.51 7.33
C ARG A 79 10.77 -16.55 7.10
#